data_AF-A0A2Z7D959-F1
#
_entry.id   AF-A0A2Z7D959-F1
#
_cell.length_a   1.000
_cell.length_b   1.000
_cell.length_c   1.000
_cell.angle_alpha   90.00
_cell.angle_beta   90.00
_cell.angle_gamma   90.00
#
_symmetry.space_group_name_H-M   'P 1'
#
loop_
_entity.id
_entity.type
_entity.pdbx_description
1 polymer ?
#
loop_
_entity_poly.entity_id
_entity_poly.type
_entity_poly.pdbx_seq_one_letter_code
_entity_poly.pdbx_strand_id
1 'polypeptide(L)'
;MLPGEKYRMVISNSLYLDGSDVSGNVPQGKQESLASEFEFVMHGLLYKISEAKGSNTQVEVYISFGGLKLMLRGDLLKMHHFSDRKLFLSLRKM
;
A
#
# COMPACT_ATOMS: atom_id res chain seq x y z
N MET A 1 -5.94 14.20 -10.27
CA MET A 1 -7.14 13.79 -9.51
C MET A 1 -8.14 14.93 -9.59
N LEU A 2 -9.21 14.70 -10.33
CA LEU A 2 -10.38 15.56 -10.45
C LEU A 2 -11.55 14.95 -9.67
N PRO A 3 -12.49 15.77 -9.17
CA PRO A 3 -13.70 15.27 -8.53
C PRO A 3 -14.45 14.28 -9.44
N GLY A 4 -14.86 13.14 -8.87
CA GLY A 4 -15.62 12.09 -9.58
C GLY A 4 -14.77 11.04 -10.31
N GLU A 5 -13.45 11.23 -10.41
CA GLU A 5 -12.57 10.20 -10.97
C GLU A 5 -12.45 9.00 -10.03
N LYS A 6 -12.50 7.79 -10.60
CA LYS A 6 -12.32 6.54 -9.88
C LYS A 6 -10.88 6.07 -10.06
N TYR A 7 -10.34 5.51 -8.99
CA TYR A 7 -8.99 4.96 -8.99
C TYR A 7 -9.02 3.57 -8.37
N ARG A 8 -8.23 2.67 -8.96
CA ARG A 8 -7.87 1.42 -8.31
C ARG A 8 -6.64 1.68 -7.45
N MET A 9 -6.76 1.38 -6.16
CA MET A 9 -5.68 1.45 -5.19
C MET A 9 -5.33 0.05 -4.70
N VAL A 10 -4.04 -0.27 -4.73
CA VAL A 10 -3.51 -1.53 -4.20
C VAL A 10 -2.40 -1.20 -3.22
N ILE A 11 -2.41 -1.90 -2.08
CA ILE A 11 -1.32 -1.87 -1.10
C ILE A 11 -0.74 -3.27 -0.99
N SER A 12 0.57 -3.36 -1.15
CA SER A 12 1.29 -4.63 -1.15
C SER A 12 2.62 -4.50 -0.40
N ASN A 13 3.15 -5.65 0.03
CA ASN A 13 4.41 -5.74 0.76
C ASN A 13 5.60 -5.84 -0.21
N SER A 14 5.34 -6.19 -1.48
CA SER A 14 6.30 -6.25 -2.59
C SER A 14 5.74 -5.59 -3.86
N LEU A 15 6.65 -5.16 -4.74
CA LEU A 15 6.35 -4.66 -6.10
C LEU A 15 6.36 -5.77 -7.17
N TYR A 16 6.92 -6.93 -6.86
CA TYR A 16 7.02 -8.04 -7.80
C TYR A 16 5.86 -9.00 -7.56
N LEU A 17 5.33 -9.56 -8.64
CA LEU A 17 4.20 -10.51 -8.58
C LEU A 17 4.57 -11.81 -7.83
N ASP A 18 5.85 -12.17 -7.80
CA ASP A 18 6.38 -13.31 -7.08
C ASP A 18 6.54 -13.06 -5.56
N GLY A 19 6.29 -11.84 -5.09
CA GLY A 19 6.42 -11.45 -3.69
C GLY A 19 7.87 -11.26 -3.22
N SER A 20 8.85 -11.32 -4.12
CA SER A 20 10.26 -11.12 -3.78
C SER A 20 10.53 -9.69 -3.26
N ASP A 21 11.51 -9.54 -2.39
CA ASP A 21 11.88 -8.21 -1.88
C ASP A 21 12.49 -7.34 -2.99
N VAL A 22 12.25 -6.03 -2.90
CA VAL A 22 12.99 -5.04 -3.69
C VAL A 22 14.40 -4.89 -3.12
N SER A 23 15.25 -5.87 -3.39
CA SER A 23 16.69 -5.84 -3.11
C SER A 23 17.37 -4.83 -4.03
N GLY A 24 18.43 -4.17 -3.54
CA GLY A 24 19.18 -3.13 -4.27
C GLY A 24 19.81 -3.59 -5.60
N ASN A 25 19.82 -4.89 -5.87
CA ASN A 25 20.17 -5.45 -7.16
C ASN A 25 18.89 -5.82 -7.90
N VAL A 26 18.37 -4.91 -8.73
CA VAL A 26 17.32 -5.24 -9.71
C VAL A 26 17.95 -6.23 -10.70
N PRO A 27 17.51 -7.51 -10.74
CA PRO A 27 18.04 -8.45 -11.73
C PRO A 27 17.73 -7.90 -13.12
N GLN A 28 18.73 -7.81 -14.00
CA GLN A 28 18.50 -7.49 -15.41
C GLN A 28 17.68 -8.62 -16.04
N GLY A 29 16.37 -8.48 -15.99
CA GLY A 29 15.39 -9.45 -16.45
C GLY A 29 14.00 -8.82 -16.46
N LYS A 30 13.14 -9.34 -17.32
CA LYS A 30 11.76 -8.90 -17.53
C LYS A 30 10.89 -9.33 -16.33
N GLN A 31 11.19 -8.81 -15.14
CA GLN A 31 10.42 -9.12 -13.94
C GLN A 31 9.11 -8.34 -14.03
N GLU A 32 7.99 -9.04 -14.18
CA GLU A 32 6.67 -8.42 -14.21
C GLU A 32 6.40 -7.79 -12.84
N SER A 33 6.43 -6.46 -12.81
CA SER A 33 6.19 -5.67 -11.62
C SER A 33 4.81 -5.04 -11.70
N LEU A 34 4.16 -4.87 -10.55
CA LEU A 34 2.95 -4.05 -10.45
C LEU A 34 3.19 -2.63 -11.02
N ALA A 35 4.43 -2.13 -11.05
CA ALA A 35 4.73 -0.84 -11.65
C ALA A 35 4.40 -0.72 -13.14
N SER A 36 4.29 -1.81 -13.91
CA SER A 36 3.90 -1.74 -15.32
C SER A 36 2.39 -1.56 -15.51
N GLU A 37 1.56 -1.95 -14.53
CA GLU A 37 0.10 -1.86 -14.60
C GLU A 37 -0.49 -0.62 -13.90
N PHE A 38 0.34 0.14 -13.18
CA PHE A 38 -0.08 1.26 -12.36
C PHE A 38 0.64 2.54 -12.77
N GLU A 39 -0.10 3.65 -12.82
CA GLU A 39 0.41 4.96 -13.25
C GLU A 39 1.27 5.61 -12.17
N PHE A 40 1.10 5.18 -10.92
CA PHE A 40 1.77 5.76 -9.77
C PHE A 40 2.10 4.69 -8.73
N VAL A 41 3.35 4.69 -8.27
CA VAL A 41 3.86 3.76 -7.26
C VAL A 41 4.69 4.52 -6.23
N MET A 42 4.44 4.31 -4.94
CA MET A 42 5.26 4.86 -3.84
C MET A 42 5.62 3.77 -2.83
N HIS A 43 6.84 3.85 -2.29
CA HIS A 43 7.22 3.07 -1.12
C HIS A 43 6.92 3.87 0.15
N GLY A 44 6.43 3.20 1.18
CA GLY A 44 6.03 3.81 2.44
C GLY A 44 6.32 2.93 3.63
N LEU A 45 6.23 3.56 4.81
CA LEU A 45 6.44 2.94 6.10
C LEU A 45 5.15 2.95 6.91
N LEU A 46 4.68 1.76 7.28
CA LEU A 46 3.66 1.60 8.31
C LEU A 46 4.26 2.03 9.65
N TYR A 47 3.67 3.06 10.27
CA TYR A 47 4.22 3.62 11.52
C TYR A 47 3.27 3.55 12.70
N LYS A 48 1.97 3.32 12.47
CA LYS A 48 0.98 3.19 13.55
C LYS A 48 -0.22 2.37 13.10
N ILE A 49 -0.68 1.50 14.00
CA ILE A 49 -2.01 0.90 13.96
C ILE A 49 -2.69 1.29 15.27
N SER A 50 -3.96 1.69 15.22
CA SER A 50 -4.76 1.96 16.42
C SER A 50 -6.18 1.45 16.27
N GLU A 51 -6.83 1.18 17.41
CA GLU A 51 -8.27 0.95 17.45
C GLU A 51 -9.01 2.20 16.96
N ALA A 52 -10.04 2.00 16.15
CA ALA A 52 -10.83 3.11 15.64
C ALA A 52 -11.75 3.63 16.75
N LYS A 53 -11.73 4.94 17.01
CA LYS A 53 -12.61 5.54 18.03
C LYS A 53 -14.08 5.26 17.70
N GLY A 54 -14.81 4.78 18.71
CA GLY A 54 -16.24 4.48 18.61
C GLY A 54 -16.58 3.19 17.86
N SER A 55 -15.61 2.30 17.62
CA SER A 55 -15.86 0.98 17.03
C SER A 55 -14.92 -0.08 17.62
N ASN A 56 -15.49 -1.19 18.09
CA ASN A 56 -14.71 -2.32 18.62
C ASN A 56 -14.26 -3.30 17.52
N THR A 57 -14.74 -3.13 16.29
CA THR A 57 -14.44 -4.04 15.17
C THR A 57 -13.55 -3.41 14.11
N GLN A 58 -13.25 -2.11 14.24
CA GLN A 58 -12.48 -1.37 13.25
C GLN A 58 -11.13 -0.91 13.81
N VAL A 59 -10.16 -0.86 12.90
CA VAL A 59 -8.83 -0.32 13.16
C VAL A 59 -8.49 0.77 12.15
N GLU A 60 -7.54 1.62 12.55
CA GLU A 60 -6.95 2.67 11.74
C GLU A 60 -5.46 2.35 11.51
N VAL A 61 -5.07 2.30 10.24
CA VAL A 61 -3.71 2.02 9.78
C VAL A 61 -3.11 3.30 9.21
N TYR A 62 -1.92 3.66 9.68
CA TYR A 62 -1.25 4.90 9.30
C TYR A 62 0.09 4.62 8.61
N ILE A 63 0.23 5.13 7.38
CA ILE A 63 1.38 4.89 6.52
C ILE A 63 1.99 6.24 6.10
N SER A 64 3.32 6.32 6.11
CA SER A 64 4.09 7.48 5.67
C SER A 64 4.85 7.17 4.38
N PHE A 65 4.65 7.97 3.34
CA PHE A 65 5.36 7.90 2.06
C PHE A 65 6.23 9.15 1.93
N GLY A 66 7.43 9.12 2.53
CA GLY A 66 8.39 10.24 2.45
C GLY A 66 7.86 11.58 3.02
N GLY A 67 6.98 11.53 4.02
CA GLY A 67 6.33 12.71 4.61
C GLY A 67 4.85 12.89 4.21
N LEU A 68 4.42 12.23 3.14
CA LEU A 68 3.00 12.12 2.78
C LEU A 68 2.31 11.09 3.69
N LYS A 69 1.13 11.41 4.22
CA LYS A 69 0.43 10.55 5.19
C LYS A 69 -0.81 9.94 4.56
N LEU A 70 -1.01 8.65 4.80
CA LEU A 70 -2.23 7.91 4.48
C LEU A 70 -2.80 7.31 5.77
N MET A 71 -4.11 7.46 5.98
CA MET A 71 -4.85 6.77 7.04
C MET A 71 -5.94 5.92 6.38
N LEU A 72 -5.97 4.64 6.71
CA LEU A 72 -7.00 3.71 6.27
C LEU A 72 -7.77 3.22 7.49
N ARG A 73 -9.09 3.21 7.39
CA ARG A 73 -9.97 2.67 8.42
C ARG A 73 -10.77 1.51 7.86
N GLY A 74 -10.82 0.40 8.58
CA GLY A 74 -11.56 -0.77 8.14
C GLY A 74 -11.69 -1.82 9.22
N ASP A 75 -12.38 -2.90 8.87
CA ASP A 75 -12.59 -4.04 9.75
C ASP A 75 -11.24 -4.71 10.09
N LEU A 76 -11.06 -5.06 11.37
CA LEU A 76 -9.87 -5.73 11.88
C LEU A 76 -9.50 -6.98 11.06
N LEU A 77 -10.50 -7.78 10.67
CA LEU A 77 -10.28 -9.01 9.90
C LEU A 77 -9.77 -8.73 8.48
N LYS A 78 -9.99 -7.54 7.93
CA LYS A 78 -9.46 -7.16 6.60
C LYS A 78 -8.11 -6.46 6.70
N MET A 79 -7.85 -5.81 7.84
CA MET A 79 -6.64 -5.01 8.06
C MET A 79 -5.47 -5.82 8.64
N HIS A 80 -5.65 -7.10 8.97
CA HIS A 80 -4.59 -7.95 9.50
C HIS A 80 -3.39 -8.12 8.55
N HIS A 81 -3.58 -7.93 7.24
CA HIS A 81 -2.51 -7.97 6.24
C HIS A 81 -1.49 -6.82 6.37
N PHE A 82 -1.83 -5.75 7.09
CA PHE A 82 -0.92 -4.63 7.36
C PHE A 82 -0.04 -4.93 8.57
N SER A 83 0.80 -5.96 8.49
CA SER A 83 1.78 -6.31 9.53
C SER A 83 3.17 -5.75 9.24
N ASP A 84 3.51 -5.57 7.96
CA ASP A 84 4.87 -5.28 7.56
C ASP A 84 5.16 -3.79 7.58
N ARG A 85 6.41 -3.47 7.94
CA ARG A 85 6.87 -2.07 8.02
C ARG A 85 6.97 -1.41 6.67
N LYS A 86 7.31 -2.16 5.62
CA LYS A 86 7.52 -1.62 4.26
C LYS A 86 6.31 -2.00 3.40
N LEU A 87 5.72 -0.99 2.79
CA LEU A 87 4.54 -1.16 1.94
C LEU A 87 4.72 -0.35 0.65
N PHE A 88 4.07 -0.81 -0.41
CA PHE A 88 3.96 -0.12 -1.68
C PHE A 88 2.52 0.29 -1.93
N LEU A 89 2.32 1.55 -2.28
CA LEU A 89 1.04 2.08 -2.74
C LEU A 89 1.07 2.17 -4.25
N SER A 90 0.16 1.48 -4.92
CA SER A 90 0.00 1.53 -6.38
C SER A 90 -1.38 2.09 -6.74
N LEU A 91 -1.40 3.11 -7.61
CA LEU A 91 -2.62 3.79 -8.07
C LEU A 91 -2.70 3.79 -9.59
N ARG A 92 -3.89 3.51 -10.12
CA ARG A 92 -4.23 3.71 -11.53
C ARG A 92 -5.64 4.24 -11.69
N LYS A 93 -5.84 5.15 -12.62
CA LYS A 93 -7.16 5.64 -12.99
C LYS A 93 -8.01 4.49 -13.56
N MET A 94 -9.30 4.51 -13.27
CA MET A 94 -10.30 3.59 -13.85
C MET A 94 -11.14 4.29 -14.92
#